data_AF-A0A2K3LXE3-F1
#
_entry.id   AF-A0A2K3LXE3-F1
#
_cell.length_a   1.000
_cell.length_b   1.000
_cell.length_c   1.000
_cell.angle_alpha   90.00
_cell.angle_beta   90.00
_cell.angle_gamma   90.00
#
_symmetry.space_group_name_H-M   'P 1'
#
loop_
_entity.id
_entity.type
_entity.pdbx_description
1 polymer ?
#
loop_
_entity_poly.entity_id
_entity_poly.type
_entity_poly.pdbx_seq_one_letter_code
_entity_poly.pdbx_strand_id
1 'polypeptide(L)'
;MQERTIITSSLSKTFSVTGWRVGWAIAPASIASAIRNIHIIVTDSAPAPFQEAALTALRSPPEYFETLRREYQSKRDYTIKLLAGVGFKIQFIPQGSFFLFAELPDDCPLSDVEFVKKLILKAGVVAVPGQGFFHTNLSSDEVSNASCNYQKRYIRFAFCKSEATLSAVSEKLGKLLDTEGRLALH
;
A
#
# COMPACT_ATOMS: atom_id res chain seq x y z
N MET A 1 -21.88 19.40 0.91
CA MET A 1 -21.37 18.10 1.41
C MET A 1 -20.77 18.18 2.81
N GLN A 2 -20.23 19.32 3.23
CA GLN A 2 -19.60 19.54 4.54
C GLN A 2 -20.39 18.96 5.73
N GLU A 3 -21.70 19.21 5.80
CA GLU A 3 -22.60 18.73 6.89
C GLU A 3 -22.66 17.20 7.07
N ARG A 4 -22.11 16.43 6.14
CA ARG A 4 -22.12 14.96 6.14
C ARG A 4 -20.74 14.36 5.85
N THR A 5 -19.66 15.11 6.08
CA THR A 5 -18.30 14.67 5.80
C THR A 5 -17.44 14.75 7.05
N ILE A 6 -16.78 13.63 7.37
CA ILE A 6 -15.74 13.55 8.39
C ILE A 6 -14.42 13.37 7.65
N ILE A 7 -13.51 14.33 7.78
CA ILE A 7 -12.17 14.25 7.21
C ILE A 7 -11.23 13.72 8.30
N THR A 8 -10.62 12.57 8.07
CA THR A 8 -9.60 12.02 8.97
C THR A 8 -8.22 12.16 8.36
N SER A 9 -7.23 12.45 9.19
CA SER A 9 -5.83 12.48 8.78
C SER A 9 -4.91 12.13 9.95
N SER A 10 -3.65 11.85 9.65
CA SER A 10 -2.67 11.48 10.67
C SER A 10 -1.25 11.84 10.24
N LEU A 11 -0.34 11.93 11.22
CA LEU A 11 1.09 12.14 10.95
C LEU A 11 1.80 10.88 10.44
N SER A 12 1.18 9.71 10.63
CA SER A 12 1.79 8.39 10.48
C SER A 12 2.58 8.22 9.18
N LYS A 13 2.02 8.67 8.05
CA LYS A 13 2.58 8.43 6.72
C LYS A 13 3.36 9.61 6.19
N THR A 14 2.83 10.82 6.36
CA THR A 14 3.46 12.05 5.90
C THR A 14 4.80 12.29 6.59
N PHE A 15 4.90 11.98 7.88
CA PHE A 15 6.11 12.20 8.69
C PHE A 15 6.84 10.91 9.08
N SER A 16 6.45 9.76 8.50
CA SER A 16 7.07 8.45 8.79
C SER A 16 7.07 8.03 10.28
N VAL A 17 6.06 8.48 11.04
CA VAL A 17 5.92 8.22 12.49
C VAL A 17 4.75 7.28 12.81
N THR A 18 4.65 6.14 12.12
CA THR A 18 3.50 5.22 12.23
C THR A 18 3.22 4.74 13.66
N GLY A 19 4.26 4.63 14.49
CA GLY A 19 4.17 4.21 15.89
C GLY A 19 3.68 5.30 16.86
N TRP A 20 3.61 6.57 16.45
CA TRP A 20 3.19 7.66 17.35
C TRP A 20 1.67 7.68 17.59
N ARG A 21 0.89 7.10 16.68
CA ARG A 21 -0.57 6.99 16.80
C ARG A 21 -1.29 8.33 16.99
N VAL A 22 -0.76 9.41 16.40
CA VAL A 22 -1.39 10.74 16.40
C VAL A 22 -2.09 11.04 15.08
N GLY A 23 -3.35 11.45 15.18
CA GLY A 23 -4.18 11.90 14.06
C GLY A 23 -5.36 12.73 14.55
N TRP A 24 -6.20 13.17 13.63
CA TRP A 24 -7.34 14.04 13.90
C TRP A 24 -8.51 13.75 12.98
N ALA A 25 -9.69 14.21 13.40
CA ALA A 25 -10.91 14.22 12.62
C ALA A 25 -11.48 15.64 12.57
N ILE A 26 -11.83 16.12 11.38
CA ILE A 26 -12.53 17.38 11.15
C ILE A 26 -13.95 17.03 10.69
N ALA A 27 -14.96 17.48 11.42
CA ALA A 27 -16.35 17.11 11.19
C ALA A 27 -17.30 18.27 11.60
N PRO A 28 -18.58 18.25 11.17
CA PRO A 28 -19.63 19.11 11.72
C PRO A 28 -19.65 19.05 13.25
N ALA A 29 -19.96 20.18 13.90
CA ALA A 29 -19.78 20.34 15.34
C ALA A 29 -20.48 19.25 16.19
N SER A 30 -21.70 18.87 15.82
CA SER A 30 -22.45 17.80 16.49
C SER A 30 -21.74 16.44 16.40
N ILE A 31 -21.18 16.11 15.23
CA ILE A 31 -20.44 14.87 14.98
C ILE A 31 -19.07 14.90 15.67
N ALA A 32 -18.35 16.02 15.60
CA ALA A 32 -17.06 16.18 16.28
C ALA A 32 -17.18 16.01 17.81
N SER A 33 -18.26 16.55 18.40
CA SER A 33 -18.58 16.37 19.82
C SER A 33 -18.80 14.89 20.17
N ALA A 34 -19.57 14.16 19.36
CA ALA A 34 -19.79 12.73 19.55
C ALA A 34 -18.48 11.92 19.44
N ILE A 35 -17.63 12.21 18.44
CA ILE A 35 -16.32 11.57 18.27
C ILE A 35 -15.45 11.79 19.52
N ARG A 36 -15.38 13.03 20.03
CA ARG A 36 -14.61 13.35 21.23
C ARG A 36 -15.09 12.58 22.47
N ASN A 37 -16.41 12.50 22.67
CA ASN A 37 -16.99 11.79 23.82
C ASN A 37 -16.72 10.28 23.77
N ILE A 38 -16.69 9.68 22.58
CA ILE A 38 -16.29 8.27 22.42
C ILE A 38 -14.78 8.13 22.64
N HIS A 39 -13.97 9.03 22.08
CA HIS A 39 -12.51 8.98 22.17
C HIS A 39 -12.01 9.01 23.62
N ILE A 40 -12.55 9.91 24.46
CA ILE A 40 -12.15 9.99 25.88
C ILE A 40 -12.49 8.70 26.64
N ILE A 41 -13.56 8.00 26.29
CA ILE A 41 -13.91 6.72 26.94
C ILE A 41 -12.97 5.59 26.49
N VAL A 42 -12.60 5.55 25.21
CA VAL A 42 -11.81 4.44 24.66
C VAL A 42 -10.32 4.59 24.94
N THR A 43 -9.80 5.82 24.94
CA THR A 43 -8.36 6.08 24.97
C THR A 43 -7.93 7.13 25.99
N ASP A 44 -8.88 7.77 26.69
CA ASP A 44 -8.67 8.95 27.55
C ASP A 44 -8.15 10.18 26.78
N SER A 45 -6.93 10.12 26.24
CA SER A 45 -6.35 11.17 25.41
C SER A 45 -5.32 10.65 24.42
N ALA A 46 -4.99 11.48 23.41
CA ALA A 46 -3.83 11.22 22.56
C ALA A 46 -2.52 11.48 23.32
N PRO A 47 -1.40 10.78 23.01
CA PRO A 47 -0.14 10.95 23.73
C PRO A 47 0.38 12.40 23.70
N ALA A 48 0.37 13.07 24.86
CA ALA A 48 0.66 14.50 24.96
C ALA A 48 2.02 14.91 24.33
N PRO A 49 3.15 14.20 24.56
CA PRO A 49 4.42 14.56 23.91
C PRO A 49 4.37 14.55 22.38
N PHE A 50 3.55 13.67 21.79
CA PHE A 50 3.40 13.58 20.34
C PHE A 50 2.39 14.59 19.79
N GLN A 51 1.51 15.15 20.62
CA GLN A 51 0.69 16.30 20.25
C GLN A 51 1.57 17.56 20.08
N GLU A 52 2.56 17.76 20.96
CA GLU A 52 3.54 18.84 20.81
C GLU A 52 4.41 18.66 19.56
N ALA A 53 4.88 17.43 19.32
CA ALA A 53 5.62 17.12 18.10
C ALA A 53 4.76 17.28 16.82
N ALA A 54 3.44 17.04 16.92
CA ALA A 54 2.50 17.29 15.82
C ALA A 54 2.47 18.76 15.42
N LEU A 55 2.49 19.68 16.38
CA LEU A 55 2.49 21.11 16.11
C LEU A 55 3.71 21.53 15.28
N THR A 56 4.89 21.02 15.62
CA THR A 56 6.11 21.25 14.85
C THR A 56 6.01 20.64 13.45
N ALA A 57 5.58 19.38 13.35
CA ALA A 57 5.44 18.69 12.08
C ALA A 57 4.48 19.41 11.13
N LEU A 58 3.31 19.83 11.61
CA LEU A 58 2.28 20.52 10.82
C LEU A 58 2.69 21.93 10.36
N ARG A 59 3.72 22.52 10.98
CA ARG A 59 4.33 23.80 10.58
C ARG A 59 5.52 23.62 9.63
N SER A 60 5.79 22.40 9.16
CA SER A 60 6.84 22.16 8.17
C SER A 60 6.61 22.99 6.91
N PRO A 61 7.67 23.52 6.30
CA PRO A 61 7.53 24.40 5.16
C PRO A 61 7.18 23.60 3.89
N PRO A 62 6.62 24.23 2.84
CA PRO A 62 6.18 23.54 1.62
C PRO A 62 7.23 22.62 0.98
N GLU A 63 8.50 22.99 1.05
CA GLU A 63 9.65 22.28 0.47
C GLU A 63 9.81 20.87 1.05
N TYR A 64 9.41 20.67 2.32
CA TYR A 64 9.38 19.34 2.94
C TYR A 64 8.46 18.41 2.14
N PHE A 65 7.24 18.86 1.85
CA PHE A 65 6.24 18.06 1.15
C PHE A 65 6.57 17.86 -0.33
N GLU A 66 7.18 18.87 -0.96
CA GLU A 66 7.66 18.76 -2.34
C GLU A 66 8.80 17.73 -2.46
N THR A 67 9.74 17.76 -1.54
CA THR A 67 10.83 16.77 -1.47
C THR A 67 10.26 15.37 -1.22
N LEU A 68 9.36 15.23 -0.23
CA LEU A 68 8.67 13.98 0.04
C LEU A 68 7.96 13.43 -1.21
N ARG A 69 7.25 14.28 -1.96
CA ARG A 69 6.58 13.90 -3.20
C ARG A 69 7.57 13.42 -4.25
N ARG A 70 8.65 14.16 -4.50
CA ARG A 70 9.69 13.79 -5.48
C ARG A 70 10.36 12.46 -5.14
N GLU A 71 10.71 12.25 -3.87
CA GLU A 71 11.35 11.01 -3.42
C GLU A 71 10.45 9.79 -3.61
N TYR A 72 9.19 9.88 -3.17
CA TYR A 72 8.23 8.78 -3.36
C TYR A 72 7.88 8.56 -4.83
N GLN A 73 7.84 9.61 -5.64
CA GLN A 73 7.66 9.47 -7.08
C GLN A 73 8.83 8.71 -7.73
N SER A 74 10.08 9.05 -7.40
CA SER A 74 11.25 8.33 -7.88
C SER A 74 11.20 6.83 -7.52
N LYS A 75 10.87 6.51 -6.26
CA LYS A 75 10.72 5.11 -5.80
C LYS A 75 9.56 4.38 -6.48
N ARG A 76 8.44 5.07 -6.72
CA ARG A 76 7.31 4.53 -7.49
C ARG A 76 7.76 4.16 -8.89
N ASP A 77 8.38 5.10 -9.60
CA ASP A 77 8.77 4.94 -11.00
C ASP A 77 9.83 3.84 -11.16
N TYR A 78 10.78 3.74 -10.22
CA TYR A 78 11.73 2.64 -10.14
C TYR A 78 11.03 1.29 -9.94
N THR A 79 10.10 1.21 -8.99
CA THR A 79 9.37 -0.03 -8.69
C THR A 79 8.50 -0.48 -9.87
N ILE A 80 7.85 0.46 -10.57
CA ILE A 80 7.08 0.18 -11.79
C ILE A 80 7.99 -0.44 -12.86
N LYS A 81 9.14 0.19 -13.16
CA LYS A 81 10.09 -0.33 -14.14
C LYS A 81 10.58 -1.72 -13.77
N LEU A 82 10.92 -1.93 -12.50
CA LEU A 82 11.36 -3.22 -11.99
C LEU A 82 10.30 -4.31 -12.18
N LEU A 83 9.07 -4.08 -11.73
CA LEU A 83 8.01 -5.09 -11.80
C LEU A 83 7.58 -5.35 -13.25
N ALA A 84 7.46 -4.32 -14.07
CA ALA A 84 7.16 -4.47 -15.50
C ALA A 84 8.25 -5.25 -16.22
N GLY A 85 9.53 -5.01 -15.89
CA GLY A 85 10.68 -5.70 -16.45
C GLY A 85 10.74 -7.20 -16.12
N VAL A 86 9.99 -7.68 -15.13
CA VAL A 86 9.89 -9.11 -14.77
C VAL A 86 8.52 -9.72 -15.10
N GLY A 87 7.74 -9.02 -15.93
CA GLY A 87 6.49 -9.52 -16.54
C GLY A 87 5.19 -9.09 -15.85
N PHE A 88 5.23 -8.35 -14.74
CA PHE A 88 3.99 -7.85 -14.14
C PHE A 88 3.32 -6.81 -15.02
N LYS A 89 1.98 -6.84 -15.05
CA LYS A 89 1.16 -5.82 -15.69
C LYS A 89 0.88 -4.67 -14.73
N ILE A 90 1.22 -3.46 -15.17
CA ILE A 90 0.99 -2.23 -14.40
C ILE A 90 -0.14 -1.45 -15.06
N GLN A 91 -1.38 -1.82 -14.74
CA GLN A 91 -2.56 -1.18 -15.32
C GLN A 91 -2.76 0.25 -14.80
N PHE A 92 -2.42 0.50 -13.54
CA PHE A 92 -2.68 1.77 -12.86
C PHE A 92 -1.41 2.32 -12.23
N ILE A 93 -1.00 3.52 -12.65
CA ILE A 93 0.09 4.25 -12.01
C ILE A 93 -0.47 4.97 -10.77
N PRO A 94 0.03 4.69 -9.56
CA PRO A 94 -0.46 5.33 -8.35
C PRO A 94 -0.25 6.85 -8.38
N GLN A 95 -1.33 7.61 -8.21
CA GLN A 95 -1.30 9.07 -8.10
C GLN A 95 -1.06 9.56 -6.66
N GLY A 96 -1.08 8.64 -5.69
CA GLY A 96 -0.82 8.89 -4.27
C GLY A 96 -0.58 7.59 -3.52
N SER A 97 -0.36 7.70 -2.21
CA SER A 97 0.13 6.61 -1.35
C SER A 97 1.54 6.12 -1.74
N PHE A 98 1.98 5.04 -1.09
CA PHE A 98 3.24 4.36 -1.43
C PHE A 98 3.02 2.87 -1.80
N PHE A 99 1.83 2.55 -2.29
CA PHE A 99 1.46 1.22 -2.73
C PHE A 99 1.26 1.15 -4.24
N LEU A 100 1.64 0.01 -4.81
CA LEU A 100 1.45 -0.32 -6.21
C LEU A 100 0.72 -1.67 -6.30
N PHE A 101 -0.42 -1.69 -6.99
CA PHE A 101 -1.10 -2.93 -7.34
C PHE A 101 -0.60 -3.36 -8.72
N ALA A 102 0.14 -4.46 -8.76
CA ALA A 102 0.65 -5.06 -9.97
C ALA A 102 -0.16 -6.32 -10.25
N GLU A 103 -0.61 -6.49 -11.48
CA GLU A 103 -1.30 -7.70 -11.92
C GLU A 103 -0.26 -8.72 -12.39
N LEU A 104 -0.51 -9.99 -12.07
CA LEU A 104 0.30 -11.11 -12.55
C LEU A 104 0.36 -11.19 -14.09
N PRO A 105 1.44 -11.73 -14.66
CA PRO A 105 1.53 -12.01 -16.11
C PRO A 105 0.36 -12.88 -16.61
N ASP A 106 -0.19 -12.64 -17.80
CA ASP A 106 -1.41 -13.33 -18.31
C ASP A 106 -1.33 -14.85 -18.28
N ASP A 107 -0.16 -15.37 -18.61
CA ASP A 107 0.19 -16.79 -18.67
C ASP A 107 0.48 -17.39 -17.29
N CYS A 108 0.54 -16.58 -16.24
CA CYS A 108 0.78 -17.07 -14.89
C CYS A 108 -0.44 -17.88 -14.39
N PRO A 109 -0.28 -19.20 -14.15
CA PRO A 109 -1.39 -20.05 -13.71
C PRO A 109 -1.66 -19.95 -12.21
N LEU A 110 -0.78 -19.28 -11.45
CA LEU A 110 -0.86 -19.18 -10.00
C LEU A 110 -1.85 -18.09 -9.59
N SER A 111 -2.53 -18.31 -8.47
CA SER A 111 -3.18 -17.23 -7.73
C SER A 111 -2.15 -16.28 -7.10
N ASP A 112 -2.57 -15.07 -6.77
CA ASP A 112 -1.80 -14.08 -6.01
C ASP A 112 -1.19 -14.65 -4.72
N VAL A 113 -1.95 -15.44 -3.94
CA VAL A 113 -1.44 -16.08 -2.71
C VAL A 113 -0.34 -17.09 -3.02
N GLU A 114 -0.57 -17.98 -3.98
CA GLU A 114 0.42 -18.99 -4.36
C GLU A 114 1.69 -18.34 -4.90
N PHE A 115 1.53 -17.33 -5.74
CA PHE A 115 2.63 -16.55 -6.28
C PHE A 115 3.43 -15.87 -5.17
N VAL A 116 2.77 -15.14 -4.26
CA VAL A 116 3.44 -14.48 -3.13
C VAL A 116 4.16 -15.51 -2.25
N LYS A 117 3.55 -16.65 -1.96
CA LYS A 117 4.20 -17.73 -1.18
C LYS A 117 5.48 -18.19 -1.88
N LYS A 118 5.44 -18.45 -3.18
CA LYS A 118 6.63 -18.85 -3.95
C LYS A 118 7.68 -17.74 -4.03
N LEU A 119 7.25 -16.49 -4.18
CA LEU A 119 8.13 -15.32 -4.18
C LEU A 119 8.90 -15.19 -2.86
N ILE A 120 8.24 -15.44 -1.73
CA ILE A 120 8.88 -15.44 -0.41
C ILE A 120 9.89 -16.58 -0.31
N LEU A 121 9.49 -17.81 -0.68
CA LEU A 121 10.35 -19.00 -0.51
C LEU A 121 11.57 -18.99 -1.45
N LYS A 122 11.38 -18.58 -2.72
CA LYS A 122 12.44 -18.61 -3.74
C LYS A 122 13.28 -17.34 -3.77
N ALA A 123 12.67 -16.16 -3.59
CA ALA A 123 13.37 -14.87 -3.71
C ALA A 123 13.67 -14.21 -2.36
N GLY A 124 13.01 -14.63 -1.27
CA GLY A 124 13.05 -13.91 0.00
C GLY A 124 12.50 -12.48 -0.14
N VAL A 125 11.49 -12.29 -1.01
CA VAL A 125 10.80 -11.02 -1.25
C VAL A 125 9.35 -11.17 -0.79
N VAL A 126 8.92 -10.29 0.10
CA VAL A 126 7.56 -10.29 0.66
C VAL A 126 6.72 -9.24 -0.05
N ALA A 127 5.53 -9.64 -0.49
CA ALA A 127 4.48 -8.77 -1.00
C ALA A 127 3.13 -9.17 -0.37
N VAL A 128 2.06 -8.42 -0.66
CA VAL A 128 0.73 -8.70 -0.10
C VAL A 128 -0.22 -9.19 -1.20
N PRO A 129 -0.84 -10.38 -1.05
CA PRO A 129 -1.86 -10.84 -1.98
C PRO A 129 -3.01 -9.82 -2.10
N GLY A 130 -3.43 -9.53 -3.32
CA GLY A 130 -4.45 -8.54 -3.64
C GLY A 130 -5.86 -8.98 -3.25
N GLN A 131 -6.15 -10.28 -3.21
CA GLN A 131 -7.49 -10.80 -2.95
C GLN A 131 -8.10 -10.28 -1.65
N GLY A 132 -7.29 -9.98 -0.63
CA GLY A 132 -7.77 -9.43 0.65
C GLY A 132 -8.30 -7.99 0.57
N PHE A 133 -8.12 -7.31 -0.57
CA PHE A 133 -8.64 -5.97 -0.84
C PHE A 133 -9.90 -5.97 -1.70
N PHE A 134 -10.33 -7.13 -2.19
CA PHE A 134 -11.54 -7.27 -3.01
C PHE A 134 -12.66 -7.94 -2.23
N HIS A 135 -13.89 -7.61 -2.58
CA HIS A 135 -15.05 -8.21 -1.95
C HIS A 135 -15.24 -9.65 -2.45
N THR A 136 -15.44 -10.58 -1.52
CA THR A 136 -15.68 -11.99 -1.81
C THR A 136 -17.20 -12.25 -1.84
N ASN A 137 -17.88 -11.80 -2.89
CA ASN A 137 -19.23 -12.27 -3.18
C ASN A 137 -19.13 -13.57 -3.98
N LEU A 138 -19.13 -14.70 -3.29
CA LEU A 138 -19.53 -15.96 -3.90
C LEU A 138 -20.79 -16.38 -3.15
N SER A 139 -21.96 -16.09 -3.72
CA SER A 139 -23.14 -16.90 -3.43
C SER A 139 -22.78 -18.34 -3.77
N SER A 140 -23.14 -19.27 -2.90
CA SER A 140 -22.83 -20.71 -3.00
C SER A 140 -23.35 -21.40 -4.28
N ASP A 141 -24.12 -20.70 -5.10
CA ASP A 141 -24.91 -21.28 -6.19
C ASP A 141 -24.39 -20.96 -7.61
N GLU A 142 -23.31 -20.17 -7.76
CA GLU A 142 -22.71 -19.85 -9.06
C GLU A 142 -21.30 -20.43 -9.21
N VAL A 143 -21.13 -21.71 -8.91
CA VAL A 143 -19.90 -22.50 -9.17
C VAL A 143 -19.88 -23.04 -10.61
N SER A 144 -20.38 -22.25 -11.56
CA SER A 144 -20.42 -22.61 -12.97
C SER A 144 -20.05 -21.41 -13.84
N ASN A 145 -18.79 -20.98 -13.73
CA ASN A 145 -17.91 -20.80 -14.89
C ASN A 145 -16.55 -20.31 -14.42
N ALA A 146 -15.51 -20.98 -14.93
CA ALA A 146 -14.10 -20.67 -14.72
C ALA A 146 -13.68 -19.35 -15.40
N SER A 147 -14.34 -18.24 -15.07
CA SER A 147 -13.93 -16.91 -15.50
C SER A 147 -12.89 -16.38 -14.52
N CYS A 148 -11.71 -16.07 -15.05
CA CYS A 148 -10.57 -15.49 -14.34
C CYS A 148 -11.02 -14.57 -13.19
N ASN A 149 -10.84 -15.05 -11.96
CA ASN A 149 -11.19 -14.34 -10.74
C ASN A 149 -10.18 -13.20 -10.58
N TYR A 150 -10.43 -12.05 -11.23
CA TYR A 150 -9.53 -10.89 -11.26
C TYR A 150 -9.04 -10.49 -9.86
N GLN A 151 -9.83 -10.79 -8.83
CA GLN A 151 -9.50 -10.56 -7.43
C GLN A 151 -8.22 -11.29 -6.99
N LYS A 152 -7.91 -12.45 -7.60
CA LYS A 152 -6.73 -13.28 -7.31
C LYS A 152 -5.55 -13.00 -8.23
N ARG A 153 -5.61 -11.94 -9.04
CA ARG A 153 -4.58 -11.60 -10.03
C ARG A 153 -3.67 -10.47 -9.60
N TYR A 154 -4.06 -9.69 -8.60
CA TYR A 154 -3.29 -8.53 -8.16
C TYR A 154 -2.42 -8.86 -6.96
N ILE A 155 -1.24 -8.25 -6.92
CA ILE A 155 -0.33 -8.26 -5.77
C ILE A 155 -0.02 -6.81 -5.42
N ARG A 156 -0.14 -6.46 -4.13
CA ARG A 156 0.19 -5.14 -3.61
C ARG A 156 1.64 -5.10 -3.13
N PHE A 157 2.44 -4.25 -3.75
CA PHE A 157 3.80 -3.92 -3.36
C PHE A 157 3.84 -2.57 -2.63
N ALA A 158 4.74 -2.42 -1.66
CA ALA A 158 4.98 -1.16 -0.95
C ALA A 158 6.40 -0.66 -1.25
N PHE A 159 6.50 0.54 -1.84
CA PHE A 159 7.80 1.12 -2.25
C PHE A 159 8.37 2.12 -1.24
N CYS A 160 7.78 2.24 -0.05
CA CYS A 160 8.30 3.01 1.08
C CYS A 160 9.50 2.30 1.75
N LYS A 161 10.56 2.06 0.98
CA LYS A 161 11.79 1.38 1.40
C LYS A 161 13.02 2.23 1.06
N SER A 162 14.19 1.81 1.56
CA SER A 162 15.47 2.39 1.13
C SER A 162 15.79 1.97 -0.30
N GLU A 163 16.59 2.76 -1.01
CA GLU A 163 17.06 2.42 -2.35
C GLU A 163 17.82 1.09 -2.34
N ALA A 164 18.70 0.88 -1.36
CA ALA A 164 19.40 -0.40 -1.17
C ALA A 164 18.44 -1.60 -1.09
N THR A 165 17.28 -1.44 -0.43
CA THR A 165 16.27 -2.51 -0.37
C THR A 165 15.65 -2.76 -1.74
N LEU A 166 15.29 -1.70 -2.47
CA LEU A 166 14.69 -1.81 -3.80
C LEU A 166 15.67 -2.39 -4.84
N SER A 167 16.96 -2.03 -4.74
CA SER A 167 18.04 -2.62 -5.54
C SER A 167 18.25 -4.10 -5.22
N ALA A 168 18.28 -4.47 -3.94
CA ALA A 168 18.40 -5.88 -3.54
C ALA A 168 17.22 -6.74 -4.04
N VAL A 169 16.01 -6.17 -4.10
CA VAL A 169 14.85 -6.85 -4.73
C VAL A 169 15.12 -7.05 -6.22
N SER A 170 15.62 -6.04 -6.93
CA SER A 170 15.97 -6.16 -8.36
C SER A 170 16.96 -7.30 -8.61
N GLU A 171 18.01 -7.40 -7.81
CA GLU A 171 19.01 -8.47 -7.93
C GLU A 171 18.40 -9.85 -7.64
N LYS A 172 17.57 -9.96 -6.60
CA LYS A 172 16.91 -11.22 -6.21
C LYS A 172 15.93 -11.70 -7.27
N LEU A 173 15.13 -10.79 -7.83
CA LEU A 173 14.19 -11.11 -8.91
C LEU A 173 14.94 -11.44 -10.20
N GLY A 174 16.02 -10.71 -10.52
CA GLY A 174 16.87 -10.95 -11.68
C GLY A 174 17.47 -12.36 -11.72
N LYS A 175 17.84 -12.92 -10.56
CA LYS A 175 18.36 -14.30 -10.45
C LYS A 175 17.31 -15.39 -10.72
N LEU A 176 16.04 -15.03 -10.69
CA LEU A 176 14.92 -15.95 -10.90
C LEU A 176 14.28 -15.78 -12.28
N LEU A 177 14.90 -15.04 -13.19
CA LEU A 177 14.39 -14.86 -14.54
C LEU A 177 14.67 -16.10 -15.39
N ASP A 178 13.65 -16.56 -16.11
CA ASP A 178 13.78 -17.53 -17.18
C ASP A 178 14.40 -16.90 -18.45
N THR A 179 14.58 -17.70 -19.49
CA THR A 179 15.12 -17.26 -20.79
C THR A 179 14.25 -16.22 -21.50
N GLU A 180 12.99 -16.07 -21.10
CA GLU A 180 12.03 -15.10 -21.63
C GLU A 180 11.93 -13.84 -20.75
N GLY A 181 12.75 -13.73 -19.70
CA GLY A 181 12.77 -12.57 -18.80
C GLY A 181 11.62 -12.54 -17.79
N ARG A 182 10.96 -13.68 -17.53
CA ARG A 182 9.87 -13.82 -16.55
C ARG A 182 10.33 -14.53 -15.29
N LEU A 183 9.63 -14.32 -14.19
CA LEU A 183 9.93 -15.02 -12.94
C LEU A 183 9.61 -16.52 -13.04
N ALA A 184 10.65 -17.37 -12.97
CA ALA A 184 10.62 -18.83 -12.94
C ALA A 184 10.12 -19.38 -11.57
N LEU A 185 8.92 -18.93 -11.18
CA LEU A 185 8.28 -19.36 -9.95
C LEU A 185 7.38 -20.58 -10.16
N HIS A 186 6.94 -20.86 -11.39
CA HIS A 186 6.20 -22.09 -11.71
C HIS A 186 7.13 -23.26 -11.94
#